data_AF-A0A662GA92-F1
#
_entry.id   AF-A0A662GA92-F1
#
_cell.length_a   1.000
_cell.length_b   1.000
_cell.length_c   1.000
_cell.angle_alpha   90.00
_cell.angle_beta   90.00
_cell.angle_gamma   90.00
#
_symmetry.space_group_name_H-M   'P 1'
#
loop_
_entity.id
_entity.type
_entity.pdbx_description
1 polymer ?
#
loop_
_entity_poly.entity_id
_entity_poly.type
_entity_poly.pdbx_seq_one_letter_code
_entity_poly.pdbx_strand_id
1 'polypeptide(L)'
;PYLIRTHTESWRDVGLEVEMAPGEVTVLKLVGTYTVKALSYPFASLSMKFDGYNLIAVKTDLLGSLKHEWGCRTKAVLKLVGDPEEFKRNFYCEHKIICYGDWIKQLRALAQFLKIGFVNKLYLPID
;
A
#
# COMPACT_ATOMS: atom_id res chain seq x y z
N PRO A 1 20.70 13.52 -6.87
CA PRO A 1 21.03 13.24 -8.29
C PRO A 1 20.10 12.12 -8.78
N TYR A 2 19.76 12.07 -10.06
CA TYR A 2 18.97 10.99 -10.66
C TYR A 2 19.79 10.27 -11.74
N LEU A 3 19.52 8.98 -11.94
CA LEU A 3 20.08 8.18 -13.00
C LEU A 3 18.95 7.71 -13.93
N ILE A 4 19.23 7.70 -15.23
CA ILE A 4 18.35 7.10 -16.23
C ILE A 4 18.90 5.71 -16.53
N ARG A 5 18.07 4.68 -16.36
CA ARG A 5 18.44 3.28 -16.57
C ARG A 5 17.57 2.66 -17.65
N THR A 6 18.13 1.83 -18.51
CA THR A 6 17.34 0.97 -19.39
C THR A 6 16.76 -0.18 -18.59
N HIS A 7 15.54 -0.61 -18.94
CA HIS A 7 14.93 -1.78 -18.30
C HIS A 7 15.49 -3.05 -18.93
N THR A 8 15.72 -4.09 -18.12
CA THR A 8 16.02 -5.43 -18.63
C THR A 8 14.82 -6.09 -19.31
N GLU A 9 13.62 -5.65 -18.95
CA GLU A 9 12.33 -6.21 -19.40
C GLU A 9 11.78 -5.52 -20.67
N SER A 10 12.29 -4.34 -21.02
CA SER A 10 11.84 -3.57 -22.19
C SER A 10 12.98 -2.74 -22.77
N TRP A 11 13.16 -2.82 -24.10
CA TRP A 11 14.25 -2.15 -24.80
C TRP A 11 13.87 -0.75 -25.27
N ARG A 12 12.62 -0.34 -25.06
CA ARG A 12 12.09 0.97 -25.43
C ARG A 12 11.89 1.90 -24.24
N ASP A 13 11.82 1.33 -23.04
CA ASP A 13 11.50 2.07 -21.83
C ASP A 13 12.76 2.38 -21.03
N VAL A 14 12.75 3.52 -20.36
CA VAL A 14 13.77 3.90 -19.39
C VAL A 14 13.13 4.14 -18.03
N GLY A 15 13.85 3.78 -16.97
CA GLY A 15 13.49 4.02 -15.58
C GLY A 15 14.27 5.20 -15.02
N LEU A 16 13.63 5.91 -14.10
CA LEU A 16 14.32 6.88 -13.24
C LEU A 16 14.72 6.18 -11.94
N GLU A 17 16.00 6.22 -11.63
CA GLU A 17 16.57 5.79 -10.37
C GLU A 17 16.98 7.02 -9.57
N VAL A 18 16.33 7.24 -8.42
CA VAL A 18 16.64 8.29 -7.48
C VAL A 18 16.90 7.71 -6.10
N GLU A 19 17.75 8.39 -5.33
CA GLU A 19 17.92 8.11 -3.91
C GLU A 19 16.79 8.78 -3.13
N MET A 20 16.02 7.97 -2.40
CA MET A 20 14.95 8.45 -1.53
C MET A 20 15.57 8.94 -0.22
N ALA A 21 15.21 10.14 0.22
CA ALA A 21 15.67 10.69 1.48
C ALA A 21 15.01 9.95 2.66
N PRO A 22 15.77 9.51 3.68
CA PRO A 22 15.16 8.97 4.89
C PRO A 22 14.27 10.00 5.59
N GLY A 23 13.19 9.54 6.21
CA GLY A 23 12.28 10.42 6.92
C GLY A 23 10.97 9.75 7.31
N GLU A 24 10.17 10.47 8.08
CA GLU A 24 8.82 10.02 8.42
C GLU A 24 7.92 10.10 7.18
N VAL A 25 7.13 9.06 6.94
CA VAL A 25 6.20 8.96 5.83
C VAL A 25 4.86 8.39 6.30
N THR A 26 3.81 8.68 5.54
CA THR A 26 2.52 8.01 5.64
C THR A 26 2.31 7.14 4.40
N VAL A 27 2.07 5.85 4.62
CA VAL A 27 1.73 4.90 3.56
C VAL A 27 0.22 4.74 3.58
N LEU A 28 -0.45 4.96 2.44
CA LEU A 28 -1.91 4.86 2.36
C LEU A 28 -2.41 4.10 1.13
N LYS A 29 -3.64 3.59 1.25
CA LYS A 29 -4.38 2.88 0.19
C LYS A 29 -5.88 3.03 0.44
N LEU A 30 -6.64 3.21 -0.64
CA LEU A 30 -8.11 3.13 -0.60
C LEU A 30 -8.55 1.73 -1.06
N VAL A 31 -9.39 1.06 -0.28
CA VAL A 31 -9.87 -0.30 -0.57
C VAL A 31 -11.38 -0.33 -0.54
N GLY A 32 -12.02 -0.88 -1.57
CA GLY A 32 -13.45 -1.19 -1.57
C GLY A 32 -13.69 -2.59 -1.01
N THR A 33 -14.69 -2.74 -0.15
CA THR A 33 -15.05 -4.04 0.45
C THR A 33 -16.39 -4.53 -0.07
N TYR A 34 -16.48 -5.84 -0.28
CA TYR A 34 -17.70 -6.52 -0.69
C TYR A 34 -17.97 -7.72 0.22
N THR A 35 -19.22 -7.87 0.66
CA THR A 35 -19.71 -9.08 1.30
C THR A 35 -20.25 -10.01 0.23
N VAL A 36 -19.72 -11.23 0.20
CA VAL A 36 -20.14 -12.28 -0.74
C VAL A 36 -20.88 -13.36 0.04
N LYS A 37 -22.14 -13.62 -0.32
CA LYS A 37 -22.87 -14.81 0.10
C LYS A 37 -22.72 -15.86 -0.98
N ALA A 38 -22.15 -17.01 -0.65
CA ALA A 38 -21.93 -18.10 -1.59
C ALA A 38 -22.34 -19.45 -0.99
N LEU A 39 -22.70 -20.39 -1.86
CA LEU A 39 -22.68 -21.82 -1.51
C LEU A 39 -21.24 -22.30 -1.58
N SER A 40 -20.82 -23.15 -0.64
CA SER A 40 -19.45 -23.66 -0.58
C SER A 40 -19.22 -24.83 -1.55
N TYR A 41 -20.25 -25.62 -1.87
CA TYR A 41 -20.15 -26.74 -2.81
C TYR A 41 -21.46 -26.97 -3.60
N PRO A 42 -21.46 -26.77 -4.94
CA PRO A 42 -20.40 -26.11 -5.71
C PRO A 42 -20.23 -24.65 -5.27
N PHE A 43 -19.03 -24.09 -5.41
CA PHE A 43 -18.82 -22.67 -5.12
C PHE A 43 -19.66 -21.83 -6.08
N ALA A 44 -20.72 -21.19 -5.57
CA ALA A 44 -21.62 -20.35 -6.34
C ALA A 44 -21.93 -19.09 -5.56
N SER A 45 -21.54 -17.93 -6.09
CA SER A 45 -21.92 -16.63 -5.55
C SER A 45 -23.44 -16.44 -5.72
N LEU A 46 -24.15 -16.35 -4.61
CA LEU A 46 -25.59 -16.10 -4.57
C LEU A 46 -25.87 -14.61 -4.55
N SER A 47 -25.03 -13.83 -3.89
CA SER A 47 -25.13 -12.37 -3.87
C SER A 47 -23.81 -11.72 -3.52
N MET A 48 -23.54 -10.58 -4.14
CA MET A 48 -22.44 -9.69 -3.77
C MET A 48 -23.02 -8.33 -3.38
N LYS A 49 -22.63 -7.81 -2.23
CA LYS A 49 -23.03 -6.48 -1.76
C LYS A 49 -21.79 -5.64 -1.55
N PHE A 50 -21.74 -4.45 -2.15
CA PHE A 50 -20.71 -3.47 -1.84
C PHE A 50 -20.98 -2.85 -0.46
N ASP A 51 -20.00 -2.92 0.43
CA ASP A 51 -20.13 -2.43 1.80
C ASP A 51 -19.57 -1.02 1.98
N GLY A 52 -18.67 -0.59 1.08
CA GLY A 52 -18.11 0.76 1.08
C GLY A 52 -16.61 0.78 0.87
N TYR A 53 -16.03 1.95 1.10
CA TYR A 53 -14.58 2.16 1.04
C TYR A 53 -13.97 2.23 2.43
N ASN A 54 -12.72 1.79 2.53
CA ASN A 54 -11.86 1.89 3.70
C ASN A 54 -10.55 2.56 3.29
N LEU A 55 -10.22 3.67 3.95
CA LEU A 55 -8.91 4.31 3.86
C LEU A 55 -7.97 3.65 4.86
N ILE A 56 -7.01 2.91 4.33
CA ILE A 56 -5.91 2.32 5.09
C ILE A 56 -4.79 3.34 5.06
N ALA A 57 -4.29 3.75 6.22
CA ALA A 57 -3.16 4.65 6.32
C ALA A 57 -2.34 4.34 7.57
N VAL A 58 -1.02 4.29 7.45
CA VAL A 58 -0.12 4.12 8.58
C VAL A 58 1.05 5.07 8.48
N LYS A 59 1.49 5.55 9.64
CA LYS A 59 2.75 6.27 9.77
C LYS A 59 3.90 5.28 9.89
N THR A 60 4.97 5.48 9.14
CA THR A 60 6.21 4.69 9.25
C THR A 60 7.44 5.50 8.87
N ASP A 61 8.62 4.91 9.06
CA ASP A 61 9.90 5.47 8.66
C ASP A 61 10.30 4.96 7.28
N LEU A 62 10.59 5.87 6.35
CA LEU A 62 11.36 5.60 5.15
C LEU A 62 12.84 5.60 5.53
N LEU A 63 13.50 4.47 5.31
CA LEU A 63 14.92 4.28 5.62
C LEU A 63 15.84 4.70 4.46
N GLY A 64 15.26 5.08 3.33
CA GLY A 64 15.94 5.50 2.11
C GLY A 64 15.85 4.46 0.98
N SER A 65 16.94 4.31 0.23
CA SER A 65 17.04 3.39 -0.92
C SER A 65 18.13 2.34 -0.72
N LEU A 66 17.92 1.13 -1.25
CA LEU A 66 18.94 0.07 -1.27
C LEU A 66 20.00 0.38 -2.33
N LYS A 67 21.21 0.75 -1.91
CA LYS A 67 22.31 1.14 -2.81
C LYS A 67 22.92 0.00 -3.63
N HIS A 68 22.67 -1.26 -3.27
CA HIS A 68 23.39 -2.43 -3.81
C HIS A 68 22.49 -3.52 -4.39
N GLU A 69 21.21 -3.25 -4.57
CA GLU A 69 20.28 -4.27 -5.06
C GLU A 69 20.09 -4.14 -6.57
N TRP A 70 20.45 -5.19 -7.34
CA TRP A 70 20.28 -5.23 -8.79
C TRP A 70 18.87 -4.75 -9.22
N GLY A 71 18.81 -3.80 -10.15
CA GLY A 71 17.56 -3.24 -10.65
C GLY A 71 17.75 -1.92 -11.38
N CYS A 72 16.75 -1.55 -12.19
CA CYS A 72 16.70 -0.35 -13.03
C CYS A 72 15.68 0.69 -12.52
N ARG A 73 15.21 0.53 -11.28
CA ARG A 73 14.08 1.27 -10.69
C ARG A 73 14.47 1.90 -9.36
N THR A 74 13.88 3.05 -9.05
CA THR A 74 13.90 3.62 -7.70
C THR A 74 13.26 2.64 -6.72
N LYS A 75 13.96 2.36 -5.62
CA LYS A 75 13.48 1.49 -4.54
C LYS A 75 13.38 2.29 -3.25
N ALA A 76 12.28 2.11 -2.54
CA ALA A 76 12.04 2.71 -1.23
C ALA A 76 12.00 1.62 -0.17
N VAL A 77 12.78 1.79 0.90
CA VAL A 77 12.82 0.87 2.03
C VAL A 77 12.00 1.44 3.16
N LEU A 78 10.88 0.79 3.48
CA LEU A 78 10.02 1.20 4.57
C LEU A 78 10.25 0.30 5.77
N LYS A 79 10.32 0.89 6.96
CA LYS A 79 10.25 0.13 8.20
C LYS A 79 8.86 -0.50 8.30
N LEU A 80 8.81 -1.80 8.58
CA LEU A 80 7.53 -2.46 8.80
C LEU A 80 6.98 -2.06 10.18
N VAL A 81 5.68 -1.76 10.23
CA VAL A 81 4.98 -1.42 11.47
C VAL A 81 3.91 -2.48 11.72
N GLY A 82 3.96 -3.11 12.89
CA GLY A 82 3.08 -4.23 13.26
C GLY A 82 3.78 -5.59 13.14
N ASP A 83 3.00 -6.66 13.33
CA ASP A 83 3.49 -8.04 13.23
C ASP A 83 3.74 -8.42 11.75
N PRO A 84 4.98 -8.83 11.40
CA PRO A 84 5.28 -9.34 10.07
C PRO A 84 4.38 -10.49 9.61
N GLU A 85 3.99 -11.39 10.51
CA GLU A 85 3.14 -12.53 10.15
C GLU A 85 1.70 -12.11 9.85
N GLU A 86 1.15 -11.15 10.60
CA GLU A 86 -0.15 -10.55 10.26
C GLU A 86 -0.08 -9.79 8.92
N PHE A 87 0.98 -9.00 8.71
CA PHE A 87 1.17 -8.29 7.45
C PHE A 87 1.23 -9.26 6.27
N LYS A 88 1.99 -10.35 6.40
CA LYS A 88 2.14 -11.39 5.37
C LYS A 88 0.81 -12.08 5.05
N ARG A 89 0.02 -12.46 6.06
CA ARG A 89 -1.29 -13.11 5.88
C ARG A 89 -2.30 -12.22 5.16
N ASN A 90 -2.23 -10.91 5.41
CA ASN A 90 -3.15 -9.92 4.83
C ASN A 90 -2.53 -9.14 3.66
N PHE A 91 -1.36 -9.57 3.16
CA PHE A 91 -0.68 -8.90 2.06
C PHE A 91 -1.46 -9.13 0.77
N TYR A 92 -2.30 -8.17 0.41
CA TYR A 92 -3.11 -8.24 -0.80
C TYR A 92 -3.02 -6.93 -1.60
N CYS A 93 -2.61 -7.09 -2.88
CA CYS A 93 -2.55 -6.06 -3.93
C CYS A 93 -1.49 -4.94 -3.71
N GLU A 94 -0.67 -4.73 -4.75
CA GLU A 94 0.68 -4.14 -4.69
C GLU A 94 0.73 -2.61 -4.63
N HIS A 95 -0.35 -1.91 -4.98
CA HIS A 95 -0.32 -0.46 -5.12
C HIS A 95 -0.62 0.25 -3.79
N LYS A 96 0.33 1.10 -3.39
CA LYS A 96 0.26 1.97 -2.21
C LYS A 96 0.81 3.35 -2.60
N ILE A 97 0.36 4.37 -1.88
CA ILE A 97 0.90 5.73 -1.99
C ILE A 97 1.79 5.98 -0.78
N ILE A 98 2.97 6.54 -1.01
CA ILE A 98 3.91 6.97 0.04
C ILE A 98 3.97 8.49 -0.01
N CYS A 99 3.63 9.14 1.10
CA CYS A 99 3.70 10.60 1.26
C CYS A 99 4.66 10.94 2.39
N TYR A 100 5.55 11.91 2.20
CA TYR A 100 6.39 12.41 3.30
C TYR A 100 5.56 13.12 4.37
N GLY A 101 5.88 12.87 5.64
CA GLY A 101 5.23 13.40 6.83
C GLY A 101 4.16 12.49 7.44
N ASP A 102 3.75 12.82 8.67
CA ASP A 102 2.59 12.22 9.34
C ASP A 102 1.29 12.92 8.95
N TRP A 103 0.45 12.20 8.19
CA TRP A 103 -0.84 12.67 7.73
C TRP A 103 -2.01 11.93 8.38
N ILE A 104 -1.78 11.11 9.41
CA ILE A 104 -2.81 10.23 9.98
C ILE A 104 -4.00 11.01 10.50
N LYS A 105 -3.77 12.16 11.16
CA LYS A 105 -4.86 12.99 11.70
C LYS A 105 -5.72 13.58 10.58
N GLN A 106 -5.10 14.09 9.54
CA GLN A 106 -5.74 14.72 8.39
C GLN A 106 -6.52 13.68 7.58
N LEU A 107 -5.91 12.52 7.32
CA LEU A 107 -6.55 11.42 6.58
C LEU A 107 -7.72 10.82 7.36
N ARG A 108 -7.63 10.74 8.70
CA ARG A 108 -8.77 10.31 9.54
C ARG A 108 -9.93 11.30 9.45
N ALA A 109 -9.65 12.60 9.54
CA ALA A 109 -10.68 13.63 9.39
C ALA A 109 -11.32 13.61 7.98
N LEU A 110 -10.51 13.40 6.93
CA LEU A 110 -10.99 13.25 5.56
C LEU A 110 -11.88 12.01 5.40
N ALA A 111 -11.47 10.87 5.95
CA ALA A 111 -12.26 9.64 5.91
C ALA A 111 -13.62 9.83 6.59
N GLN A 112 -13.64 10.51 7.75
CA GLN A 112 -14.88 10.86 8.45
C GLN A 112 -15.77 11.79 7.61
N PHE A 113 -15.20 12.82 6.99
CA PHE A 113 -15.93 13.74 6.11
C PHE A 113 -16.56 13.01 4.91
N LEU A 114 -15.82 12.09 4.30
CA LEU A 114 -16.28 11.27 3.19
C LEU A 114 -17.19 10.10 3.61
N LYS A 115 -17.40 9.89 4.91
CA LYS A 115 -18.16 8.77 5.50
C LYS A 115 -17.65 7.40 5.05
N ILE A 116 -16.33 7.25 4.96
CA ILE A 116 -15.66 5.98 4.65
C ILE A 116 -14.92 5.44 5.90
N GLY A 117 -14.63 4.15 5.92
CA GLY A 117 -13.86 3.54 7.02
C GLY A 117 -12.43 4.07 7.07
N PHE A 118 -11.82 4.07 8.26
CA PHE A 118 -10.42 4.44 8.46
C PHE A 118 -9.70 3.36 9.28
N VAL A 119 -8.58 2.85 8.75
CA VAL A 119 -7.80 1.78 9.37
C VAL A 119 -6.36 2.22 9.52
N ASN A 120 -5.89 2.31 10.77
CA ASN A 120 -4.52 2.70 11.09
C ASN A 120 -3.56 1.49 11.10
N LYS A 121 -3.49 0.77 9.98
CA LYS A 121 -2.63 -0.41 9.77
C LYS A 121 -2.13 -0.43 8.32
N LEU A 122 -1.27 -1.38 7.96
CA LEU A 122 -0.81 -1.57 6.57
C LEU A 122 -1.74 -2.43 5.72
N TYR A 123 -2.74 -3.04 6.33
CA TYR A 123 -3.69 -3.97 5.74
C TYR A 123 -5.06 -3.78 6.37
N LEU A 124 -6.09 -4.26 5.68
CA LEU A 124 -7.40 -4.45 6.26
C LEU A 124 -7.40 -5.86 6.86
N PRO A 125 -7.62 -6.02 8.18
CA PRO A 125 -7.79 -7.35 8.77
C PRO A 125 -8.96 -8.04 8.09
N ILE A 126 -8.73 -9.25 7.59
CA ILE A 126 -9.81 -10.15 7.21
C ILE A 126 -10.03 -11.04 8.42
N ASP A 127 -11.19 -10.89 9.06
CA ASP A 127 -11.63 -11.79 10.14
C ASP A 127 -11.98 -13.18 9.59
#